data_AF-A0A2E9LBM8-F1
#
_entry.id   AF-A0A2E9LBM8-F1
#
_cell.length_a   1.000
_cell.length_b   1.000
_cell.length_c   1.000
_cell.angle_alpha   90.00
_cell.angle_beta   90.00
_cell.angle_gamma   90.00
#
_symmetry.space_group_name_H-M   'P 1'
#
loop_
_entity.id
_entity.type
_entity.pdbx_description
1 polymer ?
#
loop_
_entity_poly.entity_id
_entity_poly.type
_entity_poly.pdbx_seq_one_letter_code
_entity_poly.pdbx_strand_id
1 'polypeptide(L)'
;MSLTERDFAILEFERSAWQNNGTKHEAIRQTFSISPARYYQLRDSLIDKPTALEFDPMVVKRLQRARKFRRSKKLGISISNYPIR
;
A
#
# COMPACT_ATOMS: atom_id res chain seq x y z
N MET A 1 -16.00 -3.78 -12.39
CA MET A 1 -15.27 -5.00 -11.95
C MET A 1 -15.01 -4.88 -10.46
N SER A 2 -15.60 -5.78 -9.68
CA SER A 2 -15.50 -5.85 -8.23
C SER A 2 -14.06 -6.12 -7.76
N LEU A 3 -13.72 -5.61 -6.57
CA LEU A 3 -12.49 -5.98 -5.89
C LEU A 3 -12.47 -7.49 -5.69
N THR A 4 -11.33 -8.14 -5.91
CA THR A 4 -11.19 -9.56 -5.57
C THR A 4 -11.07 -9.72 -4.05
N GLU A 5 -11.39 -10.90 -3.53
CA GLU A 5 -11.26 -11.21 -2.09
C GLU A 5 -9.82 -10.96 -1.58
N ARG A 6 -8.83 -11.17 -2.46
CA ARG A 6 -7.43 -10.85 -2.20
C ARG A 6 -7.17 -9.35 -2.08
N ASP A 7 -7.79 -8.55 -2.93
CA ASP A 7 -7.68 -7.10 -2.89
C ASP A 7 -8.27 -6.54 -1.59
N PHE A 8 -9.40 -7.10 -1.14
CA PHE A 8 -9.98 -6.78 0.16
C PHE A 8 -9.04 -7.10 1.31
N ALA A 9 -8.48 -8.32 1.31
CA ALA A 9 -7.51 -8.72 2.33
C ALA A 9 -6.29 -7.80 2.37
N ILE A 10 -5.84 -7.28 1.21
CA ILE A 10 -4.75 -6.30 1.14
C ILE A 10 -5.14 -4.96 1.77
N LEU A 11 -6.36 -4.47 1.52
CA LEU A 11 -6.84 -3.22 2.12
C LEU A 11 -6.97 -3.35 3.64
N GLU A 12 -7.58 -4.43 4.13
CA GLU A 12 -7.71 -4.68 5.57
C GLU A 12 -6.34 -4.83 6.24
N PHE A 13 -5.39 -5.50 5.56
CA PHE A 13 -4.02 -5.63 6.05
C PHE A 13 -3.27 -4.28 6.09
N GLU A 14 -3.44 -3.41 5.09
CA GLU A 14 -2.86 -2.05 5.14
C GLU A 14 -3.56 -1.14 6.15
N ARG A 15 -4.84 -1.39 6.47
CA ARG A 15 -5.58 -0.71 7.54
C ARG A 15 -5.05 -1.09 8.92
N SER A 16 -4.82 -2.38 9.15
CA SER A 16 -4.31 -2.92 10.42
C SER A 16 -2.79 -2.82 10.57
N ALA A 17 -2.14 -2.08 9.68
CA ALA A 17 -0.71 -2.05 9.58
C ALA A 17 -0.12 -1.44 10.89
N TRP A 18 0.61 -2.29 11.64
CA TRP A 18 1.64 -1.98 12.66
C TRP A 18 1.22 -1.81 14.14
N GLN A 19 0.44 -2.75 14.72
CA GLN A 19 0.28 -2.83 16.19
C GLN A 19 1.31 -3.72 16.92
N ASN A 20 2.04 -4.63 16.26
CA ASN A 20 3.04 -5.49 16.93
C ASN A 20 4.26 -5.79 16.03
N ASN A 21 5.44 -5.34 16.48
CA ASN A 21 6.78 -5.92 16.30
C ASN A 21 7.09 -6.83 15.09
N GLY A 22 7.62 -6.27 13.99
CA GLY A 22 8.33 -7.09 12.98
C GLY A 22 8.62 -6.38 11.65
N THR A 23 9.47 -6.98 10.81
CA THR A 23 9.74 -6.53 9.44
C THR A 23 8.46 -6.68 8.60
N LYS A 24 7.88 -5.58 8.11
CA LYS A 24 6.65 -5.57 7.28
C LYS A 24 6.66 -6.61 6.14
N HIS A 25 7.85 -6.90 5.61
CA HIS A 25 8.10 -7.89 4.57
C HIS A 25 7.82 -9.34 5.00
N GLU A 26 8.08 -9.67 6.26
CA GLU A 26 7.89 -11.00 6.80
C GLU A 26 6.41 -11.28 7.07
N ALA A 27 5.69 -10.31 7.64
CA ALA A 27 4.24 -10.38 7.79
C ALA A 27 3.54 -10.56 6.44
N ILE A 28 3.96 -9.82 5.41
CA ILE A 28 3.42 -10.01 4.05
C ILE A 28 3.62 -11.44 3.55
N ARG A 29 4.80 -12.03 3.79
CA ARG A 29 5.11 -13.40 3.40
C ARG A 29 4.27 -14.41 4.19
N GLN A 30 4.07 -14.21 5.50
CA GLN A 30 3.26 -15.12 6.32
C GLN A 30 1.77 -15.02 6.01
N THR A 31 1.23 -13.83 5.82
CA THR A 31 -0.22 -13.62 5.60
C THR A 31 -0.64 -13.97 4.17
N PHE A 32 0.14 -13.58 3.17
CA PHE A 32 -0.26 -13.73 1.76
C PHE A 32 0.52 -14.80 1.00
N SER A 33 1.49 -15.46 1.64
CA SER A 33 2.38 -16.47 1.03
C SER A 33 3.02 -16.01 -0.28
N ILE A 34 3.30 -14.71 -0.40
CA ILE A 34 3.92 -14.10 -1.60
C ILE A 34 5.13 -13.26 -1.23
N SER A 35 6.02 -13.11 -2.22
CA SER A 35 7.15 -12.20 -2.11
C SER A 35 6.66 -10.75 -1.90
N PRO A 36 7.34 -9.96 -1.04
CA PRO A 36 7.03 -8.54 -0.81
C PRO A 36 7.00 -7.72 -2.11
N ALA A 37 7.85 -8.05 -3.08
CA ALA A 37 7.86 -7.39 -4.37
C ALA A 37 6.53 -7.55 -5.13
N ARG A 38 5.99 -8.78 -5.16
CA ARG A 38 4.70 -9.09 -5.79
C ARG A 38 3.54 -8.45 -5.03
N TYR A 39 3.62 -8.42 -3.70
CA TYR A 39 2.64 -7.74 -2.87
C TYR A 39 2.55 -6.24 -3.22
N TYR A 40 3.69 -5.55 -3.32
CA TYR A 40 3.69 -4.13 -3.66
C TYR A 40 3.17 -3.87 -5.08
N GLN A 41 3.44 -4.75 -6.05
CA GLN A 41 2.87 -4.63 -7.39
C GLN A 41 1.34 -4.77 -7.39
N LEU A 42 0.81 -5.75 -6.66
CA LEU A 42 -0.64 -5.97 -6.58
C LEU A 42 -1.32 -4.81 -5.86
N ARG A 43 -0.75 -4.37 -4.72
CA ARG A 43 -1.23 -3.19 -4.00
C ARG A 43 -1.18 -1.94 -4.88
N ASP A 44 -0.08 -1.71 -5.60
CA ASP A 44 0.06 -0.53 -6.45
C ASP A 44 -0.94 -0.55 -7.64
N SER A 45 -1.29 -1.73 -8.14
CA SER A 45 -2.37 -1.89 -9.14
C SER A 45 -3.76 -1.70 -8.53
N LEU A 46 -3.94 -2.11 -7.27
CA LEU A 46 -5.20 -1.98 -6.54
C LEU A 46 -5.53 -0.53 -6.22
N ILE A 47 -4.55 0.25 -5.74
CA ILE A 47 -4.75 1.68 -5.42
C ILE A 47 -5.05 2.54 -6.64
N ASP A 48 -4.79 2.04 -7.85
CA ASP A 48 -5.13 2.71 -9.11
C ASP A 48 -6.58 2.43 -9.54
N LYS A 49 -7.28 1.46 -8.91
CA LYS A 49 -8.67 1.13 -9.21
C LYS A 49 -9.64 2.04 -8.44
N PRO A 50 -10.72 2.55 -9.09
CA PRO A 50 -11.72 3.36 -8.42
C PRO A 50 -12.49 2.59 -7.34
N THR A 51 -12.69 1.29 -7.53
CA THR A 51 -13.35 0.42 -6.54
C THR A 51 -12.60 0.35 -5.21
N ALA A 52 -11.27 0.45 -5.21
CA ALA A 52 -10.51 0.51 -3.95
C ALA A 52 -10.80 1.82 -3.18
N LEU A 53 -11.01 2.92 -3.91
CA LEU A 53 -11.37 4.21 -3.36
C LEU A 53 -12.77 4.21 -2.74
N GLU A 54 -13.70 3.44 -3.31
CA GLU A 54 -15.07 3.27 -2.79
C GLU A 54 -15.07 2.45 -1.48
N PHE A 55 -14.17 1.47 -1.36
CA PHE A 55 -14.05 0.65 -0.14
C PHE A 55 -13.34 1.37 1.00
N ASP A 56 -12.14 1.89 0.78
CA ASP A 56 -11.39 2.65 1.81
C ASP A 56 -10.62 3.82 1.18
N PRO A 57 -11.28 4.99 1.03
CA PRO A 57 -10.66 6.15 0.40
C PRO A 57 -9.49 6.70 1.22
N MET A 58 -9.44 6.47 2.53
CA MET A 58 -8.39 7.02 3.40
C MET A 58 -7.08 6.24 3.22
N VAL A 59 -7.15 4.91 3.28
CA VAL A 59 -5.97 4.05 3.09
C VAL A 59 -5.44 4.20 1.67
N VAL A 60 -6.31 4.21 0.66
CA VAL A 60 -5.89 4.33 -0.74
C VAL A 60 -5.22 5.68 -1.02
N LYS A 61 -5.80 6.80 -0.56
CA LYS A 61 -5.16 8.12 -0.71
C LYS A 61 -3.80 8.21 -0.01
N ARG A 62 -3.64 7.60 1.17
CA ARG A 62 -2.35 7.55 1.87
C ARG A 62 -1.31 6.76 1.08
N LEU A 63 -1.69 5.61 0.52
CA LEU A 63 -0.82 4.77 -0.30
C LEU A 63 -0.43 5.45 -1.62
N GLN A 64 -1.36 6.12 -2.29
CA GLN A 64 -1.08 6.90 -3.50
C GLN A 64 -0.08 8.02 -3.24
N ARG A 65 -0.23 8.77 -2.13
CA ARG A 65 0.75 9.80 -1.73
C ARG A 65 2.13 9.19 -1.47
N ALA A 66 2.21 8.07 -0.75
CA ALA A 66 3.48 7.38 -0.50
C ALA A 66 4.14 6.90 -1.81
N ARG A 67 3.36 6.43 -2.79
CA ARG A 67 3.87 6.06 -4.13
C ARG A 67 4.42 7.27 -4.87
N LYS A 68 3.69 8.39 -4.86
CA LYS A 68 4.14 9.65 -5.47
C LYS A 68 5.47 10.10 -4.86
N PHE A 69 5.59 10.04 -3.53
CA PHE A 69 6.83 10.36 -2.82
C PHE A 69 8.00 9.44 -3.23
N ARG A 70 7.79 8.11 -3.26
CA ARG A 70 8.81 7.15 -3.72
C ARG A 70 9.25 7.41 -5.15
N ARG A 71 8.30 7.67 -6.06
CA ARG A 71 8.58 7.96 -7.46
C ARG A 71 9.40 9.24 -7.61
N SER A 72 9.08 10.25 -6.82
CA SER A 72 9.80 11.52 -6.84
C SER A 72 11.19 11.44 -6.23
N LYS A 73 11.39 10.68 -5.15
CA LYS A 73 12.72 10.35 -4.63
C LYS A 73 13.59 9.66 -5.70
N LYS A 74 13.02 8.72 -6.46
CA LYS A 74 13.72 8.04 -7.56
C LYS A 74 14.05 8.97 -8.73
N LEU A 75 13.21 9.98 -8.97
CA LEU A 75 13.41 10.97 -10.04
C LEU A 75 14.22 12.20 -9.58
N GLY A 76 14.67 12.26 -8.32
CA GLY A 76 15.39 13.43 -7.78
C GLY A 76 14.50 14.68 -7.60
N ILE A 77 13.18 14.54 -7.70
CA ILE A 77 12.23 15.64 -7.57
C ILE A 77 11.87 15.77 -6.08
N SER A 78 12.27 16.87 -5.44
CA SER A 78 11.91 17.13 -4.03
C SER A 78 10.42 17.51 -3.94
N ILE A 79 9.55 16.53 -3.67
CA ILE A 79 8.18 16.84 -3.25
C ILE A 79 8.23 17.19 -1.77
N SER A 80 8.34 18.49 -1.50
CA SER A 80 8.13 19.08 -0.19
C SER A 80 6.69 18.87 0.25
N ASN A 81 6.43 17.73 0.90
CA ASN A 81 5.45 17.67 1.97
C ASN A 81 5.63 16.36 2.74
N TYR A 82 6.28 16.39 3.90
CA TYR A 82 5.87 15.74 5.15
C TYR A 82 6.84 16.15 6.27
N PRO A 83 6.34 16.57 7.45
CA PRO A 83 7.16 16.75 8.63
C PRO A 83 7.47 15.39 9.30
N ILE A 84 8.75 15.22 9.60
CA ILE A 84 9.36 14.65 10.82
C ILE A 84 9.06 13.17 11.16
N ARG A 85 10.12 12.38 10.88
CA ARG A 85 10.79 11.37 11.71
C ARG A 85 10.00 10.17 12.25
#